data_AF-A0A953PLQ3-F1
#
_entry.id   AF-A0A953PLQ3-F1
#
_cell.length_a   1.000
_cell.length_b   1.000
_cell.length_c   1.000
_cell.angle_alpha   90.00
_cell.angle_beta   90.00
_cell.angle_gamma   90.00
#
_symmetry.space_group_name_H-M   'P 1'
#
loop_
_entity.id
_entity.type
_entity.pdbx_description
1 polymer ?
#
loop_
_entity_poly.entity_id
_entity_poly.type
_entity_poly.pdbx_seq_one_letter_code
_entity_poly.pdbx_strand_id
1 'polypeptide(L)'
;MLRDAPRGGTLPSSPHPQGGTTEDLQIVGQGDTAISSYRFVVKIKGGSVNVERKYRTTNVWMKRNGRWQVMAAHTAFVLDPKQAAMLAGESA
;
A
#
# COMPACT_ATOMS: atom_id res chain seq x y z
N MET A 1 -16.05 2.93 21.48
CA MET A 1 -15.26 4.15 21.74
C MET A 1 -13.97 4.06 20.94
N LEU A 2 -13.87 4.76 19.81
CA LEU A 2 -12.63 4.88 19.03
C LEU A 2 -12.51 6.37 18.69
N ARG A 3 -11.86 7.12 19.57
CA ARG A 3 -11.53 8.53 19.36
C ARG A 3 -10.02 8.66 19.55
N ASP A 4 -9.44 9.45 18.66
CA ASP A 4 -8.06 9.96 18.73
C ASP A 4 -6.96 9.11 18.10
N ALA A 5 -7.08 8.88 16.79
CA ALA A 5 -5.89 8.83 15.93
C ALA A 5 -5.34 10.28 15.79
N PRO A 6 -4.01 10.53 15.86
CA PRO A 6 -3.48 11.88 15.96
C PRO A 6 -3.76 12.71 14.70
N ARG A 7 -4.73 13.62 14.81
CA ARG A 7 -4.94 14.73 13.87
C ARG A 7 -3.79 15.73 14.05
N GLY A 8 -2.64 15.51 13.41
CA GLY A 8 -1.52 16.45 13.59
C GLY A 8 -0.41 16.43 12.56
N GLY A 9 -0.42 15.51 11.61
CA GLY A 9 0.51 15.56 10.49
C GLY A 9 0.00 14.64 9.41
N THR A 10 -0.35 15.20 8.27
CA THR A 10 -0.59 14.41 7.05
C THR A 10 0.67 13.57 6.84
N LEU A 11 0.56 12.25 6.99
CA LEU A 11 1.62 11.36 6.54
C LEU A 11 1.82 11.67 5.05
N PRO A 12 3.07 11.90 4.59
CA PRO A 12 3.30 12.11 3.17
C PRO A 12 2.69 10.93 2.42
N SER A 13 2.01 11.22 1.31
CA SER A 13 1.60 10.17 0.38
C SER A 13 2.84 9.30 0.11
N SER A 14 2.68 7.98 0.19
CA SER A 14 3.82 7.10 -0.10
C SER A 14 4.35 7.43 -1.50
N PRO A 15 5.67 7.40 -1.74
CA PRO A 15 6.23 7.68 -3.04
C PRO A 15 5.77 6.59 -4.02
N HIS A 16 4.82 6.93 -4.88
CA HIS A 16 4.28 6.02 -5.89
C HIS A 16 4.76 6.44 -7.28
N PRO A 17 5.04 5.48 -8.18
CA PRO A 17 5.22 5.78 -9.60
C PRO A 17 4.03 6.58 -10.14
N GLN A 18 4.30 7.62 -10.94
CA GLN A 18 3.28 8.42 -11.62
C GLN A 18 2.34 7.49 -12.40
N GLY A 19 1.04 7.48 -12.07
CA GLY A 19 0.01 6.70 -12.80
C GLY A 19 -0.72 5.58 -12.04
N GLY A 20 -0.62 5.50 -10.70
CA GLY A 20 -1.38 4.55 -9.89
C GLY A 20 -2.34 5.20 -8.89
N THR A 21 -3.41 4.50 -8.53
CA THR A 21 -4.37 4.91 -7.48
C THR A 21 -4.07 4.17 -6.17
N THR A 22 -4.15 4.89 -5.06
CA THR A 22 -4.14 4.30 -3.72
C THR A 22 -5.59 4.07 -3.26
N GLU A 23 -5.90 2.85 -2.86
CA GLU A 23 -7.21 2.41 -2.38
C GLU A 23 -7.07 1.80 -0.98
N ASP A 24 -8.18 1.73 -0.23
CA ASP A 24 -8.28 1.06 1.08
C ASP A 24 -7.16 1.44 2.07
N LEU A 25 -6.74 2.71 2.08
CA LEU A 25 -5.72 3.16 3.02
C LEU A 25 -6.27 3.08 4.45
N GLN A 26 -5.57 2.32 5.28
CA GLN A 26 -5.79 2.18 6.71
C GLN A 26 -4.50 2.57 7.42
N ILE A 27 -4.63 3.31 8.52
CA ILE A 27 -3.48 3.76 9.30
C ILE A 27 -3.82 3.59 10.78
N VAL A 28 -2.91 2.96 11.51
CA VAL A 28 -2.97 2.85 12.97
C VAL A 28 -1.65 3.39 13.51
N GLY A 29 -1.71 4.28 14.49
CA GLY A 29 -0.52 4.92 15.05
C GLY A 29 -0.60 5.09 16.55
N GLN A 30 0.57 5.08 17.18
CA GLN A 30 0.75 5.33 18.60
C GLN A 30 2.07 6.08 18.82
N GLY A 31 1.99 7.24 19.47
CA GLY A 31 3.13 8.13 19.68
C GLY A 31 3.83 8.48 18.36
N ASP A 32 5.13 8.23 18.31
CA ASP A 32 5.99 8.50 17.15
C ASP A 32 6.13 7.29 16.21
N THR A 33 5.21 6.33 16.27
CA THR A 33 5.17 5.16 15.38
C THR A 33 3.81 5.01 14.72
N ALA A 34 3.78 4.52 13.48
CA ALA A 34 2.55 4.18 12.78
C ALA A 34 2.75 3.02 11.81
N ILE A 35 1.66 2.33 11.50
CA ILE A 35 1.57 1.34 10.43
C ILE A 35 0.51 1.82 9.46
N SER A 36 0.82 1.81 8.16
CA SER A 36 -0.18 2.02 7.11
C SER A 36 -0.30 0.77 6.24
N SER A 37 -1.52 0.37 5.90
CA SER A 37 -1.78 -0.65 4.88
C SER A 37 -2.68 -0.08 3.80
N TYR A 38 -2.38 -0.32 2.52
CA TYR A 38 -3.20 0.15 1.41
C TYR A 38 -3.07 -0.77 0.19
N ARG A 39 -4.04 -0.67 -0.72
CA ARG A 39 -3.93 -1.24 -2.06
C ARG A 39 -3.39 -0.19 -3.02
N PHE A 40 -2.41 -0.57 -3.83
CA PHE A 40 -1.90 0.26 -4.90
C PHE A 40 -2.27 -0.37 -6.24
N VAL A 41 -3.02 0.37 -7.07
CA VAL A 41 -3.52 -0.10 -8.36
C VAL A 41 -2.83 0.68 -9.46
N VAL A 42 -2.09 -0.03 -10.30
CA VAL A 42 -1.42 0.56 -11.47
C VAL A 42 -2.19 0.15 -12.71
N LYS A 43 -2.68 1.14 -13.46
CA LYS A 43 -3.36 0.93 -14.74
C LYS A 43 -2.50 1.50 -15.85
N ILE A 44 -1.93 0.62 -16.66
CA ILE A 44 -1.17 1.01 -17.86
C ILE A 44 -2.06 0.76 -19.06
N LYS A 45 -2.41 1.85 -19.76
CA LYS A 45 -3.13 1.81 -21.04
C LYS A 45 -2.21 2.41 -22.11
N GLY A 46 -1.78 1.60 -23.07
CA GLY A 46 -0.98 2.06 -24.20
C GLY A 46 -0.79 0.98 -25.26
N GLY A 47 -0.98 1.34 -26.53
CA GLY A 47 -0.86 0.40 -27.66
C GLY A 47 -1.81 -0.80 -27.52
N SER A 48 -1.27 -2.01 -27.68
CA SER A 48 -1.98 -3.29 -27.50
C SER A 48 -2.02 -3.79 -26.05
N VAL A 49 -1.47 -3.04 -25.08
CA VAL A 49 -1.31 -3.47 -23.70
C VAL A 49 -2.32 -2.76 -22.81
N ASN A 50 -3.22 -3.54 -22.20
CA ASN A 50 -4.10 -3.11 -21.12
C ASN A 50 -3.76 -3.94 -19.88
N VAL A 51 -2.97 -3.37 -18.97
CA VAL A 51 -2.51 -4.06 -17.76
C VAL A 51 -3.03 -3.32 -16.53
N GLU A 52 -3.79 -4.04 -15.71
CA GLU A 52 -4.15 -3.63 -14.36
C GLU A 52 -3.38 -4.52 -13.38
N ARG A 53 -2.51 -3.92 -12.55
CA ARG A 53 -1.80 -4.62 -11.47
C ARG A 53 -2.23 -4.06 -10.13
N LYS A 54 -2.53 -4.98 -9.21
CA LYS A 54 -2.90 -4.65 -7.84
C LYS A 54 -1.79 -5.12 -6.91
N TYR A 55 -1.42 -4.24 -5.99
CA TYR A 55 -0.45 -4.51 -4.95
C TYR A 55 -1.07 -4.25 -3.59
N ARG A 56 -0.62 -4.98 -2.58
CA ARG A 56 -0.87 -4.68 -1.17
C ARG A 56 0.44 -4.19 -0.57
N THR A 57 0.41 -3.00 0.00
CA THR A 57 1.57 -2.41 0.66
C THR A 57 1.28 -2.23 2.14
N THR A 58 2.25 -2.58 2.98
CA THR A 58 2.28 -2.28 4.41
C THR A 58 3.57 -1.53 4.72
N ASN A 59 3.45 -0.33 5.29
CA ASN A 59 4.58 0.48 5.71
C ASN A 59 4.59 0.61 7.23
N VAL A 60 5.79 0.54 7.81
CA VAL A 60 6.06 0.93 9.19
C VAL A 60 6.71 2.31 9.16
N TRP A 61 6.17 3.23 9.94
CA TRP A 61 6.57 4.63 10.01
C TRP A 61 7.12 4.96 11.38
N MET A 62 8.11 5.86 11.41
CA MET A 62 8.60 6.47 12.65
C MET A 62 8.79 7.96 12.45
N LYS A 63 8.43 8.76 13.45
CA LYS A 63 8.73 10.19 13.49
C LYS A 63 10.14 10.38 14.03
N ARG A 64 11.04 10.95 13.22
CA ARG A 64 12.42 11.26 13.61
C ARG A 64 12.70 12.72 13.26
N ASN A 65 13.21 13.48 14.22
CA ASN A 65 13.49 14.91 14.06
C ASN A 65 12.28 15.70 13.54
N GLY A 66 11.10 15.42 14.12
CA GLY A 66 9.84 16.05 13.74
C GLY A 66 9.24 15.57 12.42
N ARG A 67 9.90 14.67 11.67
CA ARG A 67 9.44 14.19 10.35
C ARG A 67 9.10 12.71 10.37
N TRP A 68 7.94 12.36 9.83
CA TRP A 68 7.57 10.97 9.56
C TRP A 68 8.40 10.41 8.42
N GLN A 69 8.91 9.20 8.63
CA GLN A 69 9.75 8.49 7.67
C GLN A 69 9.31 7.02 7.62
N VAL A 70 9.35 6.41 6.44
CA VAL A 70 9.14 4.97 6.28
C VAL A 70 10.39 4.25 6.77
N MET A 71 10.25 3.45 7.83
CA MET A 71 11.33 2.63 8.38
C MET A 71 11.42 1.28 7.67
N ALA A 72 10.27 0.74 7.27
CA ALA A 72 10.17 -0.48 6.50
C ALA A 72 8.93 -0.43 5.60
N ALA A 73 9.03 -1.06 4.43
CA ALA A 73 7.94 -1.23 3.50
C ALA A 73 7.94 -2.67 3.00
N HIS A 74 6.75 -3.26 2.95
CA HIS A 74 6.52 -4.54 2.30
C HIS A 74 5.42 -4.38 1.27
N THR A 75 5.73 -4.73 0.02
CA THR A 75 4.80 -4.66 -1.10
C THR A 75 4.73 -6.00 -1.77
N ALA A 76 3.52 -6.54 -1.92
CA ALA A 76 3.27 -7.81 -2.59
C ALA A 76 2.21 -7.66 -3.67
N PHE A 77 2.27 -8.53 -4.68
CA PHE A 77 1.20 -8.65 -5.67
C PHE A 77 -0.08 -9.16 -5.01
N VAL A 78 -1.21 -8.58 -5.40
CA VAL A 78 -2.51 -9.18 -5.16
C VAL A 78 -2.82 -10.04 -6.36
N LEU A 79 -2.68 -11.35 -6.19
CA LEU A 79 -2.98 -12.33 -7.22
C LEU A 79 -4.49 -12.39 -7.45
N ASP A 80 -4.91 -12.49 -8.70
CA ASP A 80 -6.26 -12.97 -8.97
C ASP A 80 -6.37 -14.48 -8.65
N PRO A 81 -7.58 -15.03 -8.43
CA PRO A 81 -7.74 -16.44 -8.07
C PRO A 81 -7.10 -17.42 -9.06
N LYS A 82 -7.07 -17.08 -10.36
CA LYS A 82 -6.44 -17.94 -11.38
C LYS A 82 -4.92 -17.92 -11.24
N GLN A 83 -4.32 -16.76 -10.98
CA GLN A 83 -2.90 -16.63 -10.71
C GLN A 83 -2.50 -17.33 -9.41
N ALA A 84 -3.33 -17.23 -8.37
CA ALA A 84 -3.13 -17.95 -7.12
C ALA A 84 -3.17 -19.48 -7.34
N ALA A 85 -4.18 -19.98 -8.05
CA ALA A 85 -4.30 -21.40 -8.38
C ALA A 85 -3.11 -21.91 -9.22
N MET A 86 -2.65 -21.13 -10.21
CA MET A 86 -1.45 -21.47 -10.99
C MET A 86 -0.20 -21.56 -10.12
N LEU A 87 -0.01 -20.61 -9.19
CA LEU A 87 1.15 -20.61 -8.28
C LEU A 87 1.06 -21.69 -7.19
N ALA A 88 -0.16 -22.07 -6.80
CA ALA A 88 -0.42 -23.15 -5.86
C ALA A 88 -0.28 -24.55 -6.50
N GLY A 89 -0.16 -24.65 -7.83
CA GLY A 89 -0.14 -25.92 -8.55
C GLY A 89 -1.51 -26.58 -8.68
N GLU A 90 -2.59 -25.82 -8.51
CA GLU A 90 -3.98 -26.29 -8.52
C GLU A 90 -4.64 -26.19 -9.91
N SER A 91 -3.93 -25.66 -10.92
CA SER A 91 -4.43 -25.59 -12.29
C SER A 91 -4.22 -26.92 -13.02
N ALA A 92 -5.25 -27.77 -13.00
CA ALA A 92 -5.49 -28.88 -13.94
C ALA A 92 -6.73 -28.57 -14.79
#